data_AF-A0A3N5FGQ6-F1
#
_entry.id   AF-A0A3N5FGQ6-F1
#
_cell.length_a   1.000
_cell.length_b   1.000
_cell.length_c   1.000
_cell.angle_alpha   90.00
_cell.angle_beta   90.00
_cell.angle_gamma   90.00
#
_symmetry.space_group_name_H-M   'P 1'
#
loop_
_entity.id
_entity.type
_entity.pdbx_description
1 polymer ?
#
loop_
_entity_poly.entity_id
_entity_poly.type
_entity_poly.pdbx_seq_one_letter_code
_entity_poly.pdbx_strand_id
1 'polypeptide(L)'
;MTSIKDVLLGQLAVEKGYLTKAQLAEVMKEQAGGVTADPNATVNPSKAPRPLGTLLLSKGFLKENDLVGLLEEQAKRLEAIKNVQKLQKVDYLFGQLLVKHNLATMLQINKCLELQLKMAEKGTTPIPRLGELLVEHGFVDKKTVTDVLKMQDKDVLFCTGCGRQYNVVGLEEGKAYKCKECGGVMLKKAMLETLRADETTFGFEMPTEER
;
A
#
# COMPACT_ATOMS: atom_id res chain seq x y z
N MET A 1 -12.82 -20.10 13.70
CA MET A 1 -12.64 -18.81 13.00
C MET A 1 -12.72 -19.06 11.51
N THR A 2 -13.66 -18.43 10.81
CA THR A 2 -13.86 -18.59 9.37
C THR A 2 -12.74 -17.86 8.61
N SER A 3 -12.12 -18.52 7.63
CA SER A 3 -11.02 -17.94 6.85
C SER A 3 -11.52 -16.76 6.00
N ILE A 4 -10.75 -15.68 5.89
CA ILE A 4 -11.04 -14.55 4.99
C ILE A 4 -11.23 -15.04 3.54
N LYS A 5 -10.48 -16.07 3.14
CA LYS A 5 -10.64 -16.70 1.82
C LYS A 5 -12.03 -17.32 1.67
N ASP A 6 -12.51 -18.03 2.68
CA ASP A 6 -13.83 -18.67 2.64
C ASP A 6 -14.95 -17.62 2.59
N VAL A 7 -14.82 -16.53 3.33
CA VAL A 7 -15.79 -15.42 3.28
C VAL A 7 -15.85 -14.81 1.87
N LEU A 8 -14.70 -14.55 1.25
CA LEU A 8 -14.64 -13.99 -0.10
C LEU A 8 -15.19 -14.98 -1.15
N LEU A 9 -14.88 -16.28 -1.03
CA LEU A 9 -15.40 -17.32 -1.92
C LEU A 9 -16.93 -17.38 -1.85
N GLY A 10 -17.47 -17.36 -0.62
CA GLY A 10 -18.90 -17.39 -0.38
C GLY A 10 -19.61 -16.17 -0.94
N GLN A 11 -19.08 -14.97 -0.69
CA GLN A 11 -19.63 -13.72 -1.24
C GLN A 11 -19.63 -13.73 -2.77
N LEU A 12 -18.54 -14.17 -3.39
CA LEU A 12 -18.42 -14.25 -4.84
C LEU A 12 -19.42 -15.23 -5.44
N ALA A 13 -19.62 -16.37 -4.78
CA ALA A 13 -20.54 -17.39 -5.25
C ALA A 13 -22.01 -16.92 -5.15
N VAL A 14 -22.34 -16.08 -4.16
CA VAL A 14 -23.65 -15.39 -4.10
C VAL A 14 -23.77 -14.30 -5.16
N GLU A 15 -22.71 -13.50 -5.37
CA GLU A 15 -22.68 -12.43 -6.38
C GLU A 15 -22.90 -12.97 -7.80
N LYS A 16 -22.29 -14.12 -8.13
CA LYS A 16 -22.46 -14.80 -9.43
C LYS A 16 -23.74 -15.65 -9.54
N GLY A 17 -24.56 -15.70 -8.49
CA GLY A 17 -25.84 -16.40 -8.49
C GLY A 17 -25.77 -17.91 -8.33
N TYR A 18 -24.61 -18.48 -8.00
CA TYR A 18 -24.47 -19.92 -7.72
C TYR A 18 -25.09 -20.30 -6.37
N LEU A 19 -25.14 -19.36 -5.43
CA LEU A 19 -25.67 -19.55 -4.08
C LEU A 19 -26.61 -18.42 -3.69
N THR A 20 -27.60 -18.74 -2.87
CA THR A 20 -28.37 -17.75 -2.12
C THR A 20 -27.66 -17.39 -0.82
N LYS A 21 -27.95 -16.20 -0.27
CA LYS A 21 -27.45 -15.80 1.06
C LYS A 21 -27.83 -16.80 2.16
N ALA A 22 -29.00 -17.44 2.03
CA ALA A 22 -29.47 -18.45 2.97
C ALA A 22 -28.62 -19.73 2.89
N GLN A 23 -28.37 -20.25 1.68
CA GLN A 23 -27.52 -21.42 1.46
C GLN A 23 -26.08 -21.16 1.92
N LEU A 24 -25.52 -19.97 1.66
CA LEU A 24 -24.19 -19.61 2.16
C LEU A 24 -24.14 -19.63 3.69
N ALA A 25 -25.16 -19.07 4.37
CA ALA A 25 -25.19 -19.04 5.83
C ALA A 25 -25.29 -20.45 6.45
N GLU A 26 -26.03 -21.37 5.82
CA GLU A 26 -26.10 -22.78 6.22
C GLU A 26 -24.72 -23.45 6.14
N VAL A 27 -24.05 -23.32 4.99
CA VAL A 27 -22.74 -23.91 4.74
C VAL A 27 -21.67 -23.33 5.68
N MET A 28 -21.71 -22.02 5.97
CA MET A 28 -20.79 -21.38 6.91
C MET A 28 -21.04 -21.81 8.37
N LYS A 29 -22.29 -22.06 8.77
CA LYS A 29 -22.62 -22.60 10.09
C LYS A 29 -22.08 -24.01 10.26
N GLU A 30 -22.19 -24.86 9.23
CA GLU A 30 -21.61 -26.20 9.24
C GLU A 30 -20.08 -26.19 9.28
N GLN A 31 -19.46 -25.28 8.52
CA GLN A 31 -18.01 -25.09 8.55
C GLN A 31 -17.52 -24.67 9.95
N ALA A 32 -18.31 -23.86 10.67
CA ALA A 32 -18.02 -23.46 12.06
C ALA A 32 -18.36 -24.55 13.09
N GLY A 33 -19.33 -25.42 12.79
CA GLY A 33 -19.84 -26.48 13.67
C GLY A 33 -18.98 -27.74 13.72
N GLY A 34 -17.99 -27.91 12.84
CA GLY A 34 -16.99 -28.98 12.95
C GLY A 34 -17.52 -30.42 12.82
N VAL A 35 -18.69 -30.63 12.22
CA VAL A 35 -19.28 -31.98 12.15
C VAL A 35 -18.81 -32.70 10.88
N THR A 36 -17.97 -33.71 11.09
CA THR A 36 -17.64 -34.73 10.10
C THR A 36 -18.90 -35.52 9.73
N ALA A 37 -19.31 -35.47 8.46
CA ALA A 37 -20.36 -36.35 7.90
C ALA A 37 -19.85 -37.79 7.64
N ASP A 38 -18.70 -38.17 8.19
CA ASP A 38 -18.07 -39.47 7.95
C ASP A 38 -18.08 -40.28 9.26
N PRO A 39 -18.90 -41.34 9.37
CA PRO A 39 -19.03 -42.14 10.60
C PRO A 39 -17.74 -42.86 11.03
N ASN A 40 -16.71 -42.88 10.18
CA ASN A 40 -15.48 -43.64 10.42
C ASN A 40 -14.20 -42.78 10.42
N ALA A 41 -14.31 -41.45 10.32
CA ALA A 41 -13.16 -40.57 10.40
C ALA A 41 -12.81 -40.27 11.87
N THR A 42 -11.74 -40.88 12.37
CA THR A 42 -11.18 -40.61 13.69
C THR A 42 -10.97 -39.10 13.88
N VAL A 43 -11.70 -38.55 14.85
CA VAL A 43 -11.73 -37.13 15.17
C VAL A 43 -10.37 -36.73 15.73
N ASN A 44 -9.57 -36.08 14.88
CA ASN A 44 -8.36 -35.39 15.31
C ASN A 44 -8.72 -33.91 15.50
N PRO A 45 -8.78 -33.38 16.74
CA PRO A 45 -9.25 -32.01 17.03
C PRO A 45 -8.32 -30.89 16.52
N SER A 46 -7.25 -31.24 15.80
CA SER A 46 -6.26 -30.32 15.24
C SER A 46 -6.44 -30.05 13.74
N LYS A 47 -7.51 -30.56 13.11
CA LYS A 47 -7.72 -30.46 11.65
C LYS A 47 -8.43 -29.15 11.32
N ALA A 48 -7.74 -28.32 10.53
CA ALA A 48 -8.29 -27.08 9.98
C ALA A 48 -9.70 -27.29 9.39
N PRO A 49 -10.60 -26.30 9.53
CA PRO A 49 -11.94 -26.40 8.96
C PRO A 49 -11.87 -26.75 7.47
N ARG A 50 -12.76 -27.64 7.01
CA ARG A 50 -12.82 -27.99 5.58
C ARG A 50 -12.99 -26.71 4.76
N PRO A 51 -12.26 -26.54 3.63
CA PRO A 51 -12.41 -25.37 2.77
C PRO A 51 -13.86 -25.22 2.30
N LEU A 52 -14.36 -23.99 2.23
CA LEU A 52 -15.76 -23.76 1.85
C LEU A 52 -16.09 -24.36 0.47
N GLY A 53 -15.13 -24.30 -0.47
CA GLY A 53 -15.28 -24.84 -1.82
C GLY A 53 -15.57 -26.34 -1.87
N THR A 54 -14.91 -27.16 -1.03
CA THR A 54 -15.14 -28.62 -1.02
C THR A 54 -16.49 -28.97 -0.40
N LEU A 55 -16.93 -28.19 0.59
CA LEU A 55 -18.26 -28.35 1.20
C LEU A 55 -19.37 -28.01 0.19
N LEU A 56 -19.20 -26.95 -0.60
CA LEU A 56 -20.14 -26.55 -1.66
C LEU A 56 -20.29 -27.61 -2.77
N LEU A 57 -19.18 -28.25 -3.16
CA LEU A 57 -19.23 -29.39 -4.09
C LEU A 57 -19.95 -30.60 -3.48
N SER A 58 -19.63 -30.93 -2.23
CA SER A 58 -20.21 -32.11 -1.56
C SER A 58 -21.72 -32.03 -1.37
N LYS A 59 -22.26 -30.81 -1.19
CA LYS A 59 -23.69 -30.56 -1.11
C LYS A 59 -24.38 -30.43 -2.48
N GLY A 60 -23.62 -30.47 -3.59
CA GLY A 60 -24.16 -30.29 -4.93
C GLY A 60 -24.65 -28.87 -5.23
N PHE A 61 -24.31 -27.88 -4.39
CA PHE A 61 -24.65 -26.48 -4.63
C PHE A 61 -23.81 -25.85 -5.74
N LEU A 62 -22.68 -26.48 -6.07
CA LEU A 62 -21.75 -25.99 -7.08
C LEU A 62 -21.18 -27.16 -7.87
N LYS A 63 -20.91 -26.96 -9.16
CA LYS A 63 -20.18 -27.92 -9.99
C LYS A 63 -18.68 -27.66 -9.91
N GLU A 64 -17.88 -28.68 -10.22
CA GLU A 64 -16.42 -28.56 -10.19
C GLU A 64 -15.90 -27.45 -11.11
N ASN A 65 -16.42 -27.36 -12.33
CA ASN A 65 -16.06 -26.28 -13.28
C ASN A 65 -16.42 -24.88 -12.76
N ASP A 66 -17.58 -24.74 -12.10
CA ASP A 66 -18.00 -23.47 -11.51
C ASP A 66 -17.09 -23.08 -10.33
N LEU A 67 -16.61 -24.06 -9.56
CA LEU A 67 -15.70 -23.83 -8.44
C LEU A 67 -14.35 -23.35 -8.93
N VAL A 68 -13.81 -23.95 -10.01
CA VAL A 68 -12.56 -23.51 -10.61
C VAL A 68 -12.67 -22.04 -11.04
N GLY A 69 -13.74 -21.67 -11.76
CA GLY A 69 -13.96 -20.28 -12.16
C GLY A 69 -14.12 -19.30 -10.99
N LEU A 70 -14.69 -19.74 -9.86
CA LEU A 70 -14.76 -18.94 -8.64
C LEU A 70 -13.40 -18.78 -7.96
N LEU A 71 -12.57 -19.84 -7.92
CA LEU A 71 -11.25 -19.79 -7.31
C LEU A 71 -10.28 -18.91 -8.12
N GLU A 72 -10.35 -18.95 -9.45
CA GLU A 72 -9.57 -18.06 -10.32
C GLU A 72 -9.93 -16.58 -10.08
N GLU A 73 -11.22 -16.27 -10.02
CA GLU A 73 -11.71 -14.93 -9.75
C GLU A 73 -11.35 -14.46 -8.33
N GLN A 74 -11.47 -15.34 -7.34
CA GLN A 74 -11.01 -15.08 -5.97
C GLN A 74 -9.51 -14.74 -5.96
N ALA A 75 -8.69 -15.52 -6.66
CA ALA A 75 -7.25 -15.28 -6.73
C ALA A 75 -6.95 -13.91 -7.33
N LYS A 76 -7.60 -13.54 -8.44
CA LYS A 76 -7.46 -12.22 -9.07
C LYS A 76 -7.85 -11.08 -8.12
N ARG A 77 -8.99 -11.19 -7.42
CA ARG A 77 -9.43 -10.17 -6.45
C ARG A 77 -8.45 -10.05 -5.28
N LEU A 78 -7.92 -11.16 -4.77
CA LEU A 78 -6.90 -11.15 -3.72
C LEU A 78 -5.60 -10.48 -4.18
N GLU A 79 -5.17 -10.71 -5.42
CA GLU A 79 -4.02 -10.02 -6.00
C GLU A 79 -4.28 -8.52 -6.16
N ALA A 80 -5.47 -8.14 -6.63
CA ALA A 80 -5.87 -6.74 -6.72
C ALA A 80 -5.84 -6.06 -5.35
N ILE A 81 -6.38 -6.68 -4.31
CA ILE A 81 -6.36 -6.16 -2.92
C ILE A 81 -4.92 -5.96 -2.44
N LYS A 82 -4.04 -6.95 -2.65
CA LYS A 82 -2.61 -6.83 -2.28
C LYS A 82 -1.93 -5.68 -3.02
N ASN A 83 -2.25 -5.51 -4.31
CA ASN A 83 -1.70 -4.42 -5.11
C ASN A 83 -2.20 -3.07 -4.60
N VAL A 84 -3.50 -2.93 -4.29
CA VAL A 84 -4.04 -1.72 -3.66
C VAL A 84 -3.35 -1.44 -2.33
N GLN A 85 -3.18 -2.42 -1.46
CA GLN A 85 -2.48 -2.21 -0.18
C GLN A 85 -1.05 -1.72 -0.37
N LYS A 86 -0.34 -2.17 -1.42
CA LYS A 86 0.98 -1.63 -1.78
C LYS A 86 0.88 -0.18 -2.27
N LEU A 87 -0.09 0.12 -3.13
CA LEU A 87 -0.33 1.48 -3.64
C LEU A 87 -0.68 2.45 -2.51
N GLN A 88 -1.52 2.04 -1.57
CA GLN A 88 -1.93 2.84 -0.41
C GLN A 88 -0.75 3.26 0.48
N LYS A 89 0.32 2.46 0.58
CA LYS A 89 1.53 2.88 1.30
C LYS A 89 2.20 4.10 0.65
N VAL A 90 2.17 4.18 -0.68
CA VAL A 90 2.69 5.32 -1.43
C VAL A 90 1.71 6.49 -1.34
N ASP A 91 0.43 6.22 -1.54
CA ASP A 91 -0.64 7.21 -1.51
C ASP A 91 -0.82 7.83 -0.10
N TYR A 92 -0.43 7.12 0.97
CA TYR A 92 -0.49 7.63 2.35
C TYR A 92 0.42 8.86 2.55
N LEU A 93 1.63 8.87 1.99
CA LEU A 93 2.52 10.03 2.07
C LEU A 93 1.92 11.24 1.35
N PHE A 94 1.32 11.00 0.18
CA PHE A 94 0.59 12.02 -0.57
C PHE A 94 -0.60 12.56 0.23
N GLY A 95 -1.36 11.68 0.88
CA GLY A 95 -2.46 12.05 1.77
C GLY A 95 -1.99 12.91 2.95
N GLN A 96 -0.90 12.54 3.63
CA GLN A 96 -0.35 13.34 4.72
C GLN A 96 0.05 14.76 4.27
N LEU A 97 0.61 14.88 3.07
CA LEU A 97 0.98 16.17 2.50
C LEU A 97 -0.26 17.05 2.27
N LEU A 98 -1.34 16.48 1.73
CA LEU A 98 -2.62 17.19 1.57
C LEU A 98 -3.20 17.68 2.90
N VAL A 99 -3.14 16.87 3.96
CA VAL A 99 -3.59 17.29 5.31
C VAL A 99 -2.71 18.40 5.86
N LYS A 100 -1.39 18.28 5.74
CA LYS A 100 -0.43 19.28 6.24
C LYS A 100 -0.66 20.66 5.62
N HIS A 101 -1.06 20.70 4.36
CA HIS A 101 -1.35 21.95 3.64
C HIS A 101 -2.82 22.39 3.76
N ASN A 102 -3.64 21.74 4.60
CA ASN A 102 -5.08 22.00 4.75
C ASN A 102 -5.87 21.90 3.44
N LEU A 103 -5.40 21.07 2.50
CA LEU A 103 -6.02 20.86 1.18
C LEU A 103 -7.05 19.74 1.20
N ALA A 104 -6.91 18.79 2.13
CA ALA A 104 -7.89 17.74 2.39
C ALA A 104 -7.87 17.35 3.87
N THR A 105 -8.95 16.77 4.34
CA THR A 105 -9.05 16.20 5.69
C THR A 105 -8.68 14.73 5.71
N MET A 106 -8.22 14.23 6.87
CA MET A 106 -7.94 12.81 7.05
C MET A 106 -9.19 11.93 6.81
N LEU A 107 -10.38 12.45 7.11
CA LEU A 107 -11.65 11.77 6.81
C LEU A 107 -11.89 11.59 5.31
N GLN A 108 -11.62 12.60 4.50
CA GLN A 108 -11.74 12.52 3.04
C GLN A 108 -10.73 11.53 2.45
N ILE A 109 -9.49 11.54 2.94
CA ILE A 109 -8.45 10.60 2.52
C ILE A 109 -8.84 9.17 2.86
N ASN A 110 -9.24 8.90 4.10
CA ASN A 110 -9.67 7.56 4.53
C ASN A 110 -10.85 7.06 3.70
N LYS A 111 -11.83 7.94 3.41
CA LYS A 111 -12.97 7.59 2.56
C LYS A 111 -12.52 7.12 1.16
N CYS A 112 -11.57 7.81 0.53
CA CYS A 112 -11.03 7.42 -0.77
C CYS A 112 -10.20 6.13 -0.70
N LEU A 113 -9.39 5.94 0.35
CA LEU A 113 -8.64 4.69 0.56
C LEU A 113 -9.58 3.48 0.74
N GLU A 114 -10.66 3.63 1.49
CA GLU A 114 -11.69 2.60 1.62
C GLU A 114 -12.38 2.28 0.29
N LEU A 115 -12.61 3.29 -0.55
CA LEU A 115 -13.19 3.09 -1.89
C LEU A 115 -12.27 2.28 -2.80
N GLN A 116 -10.95 2.53 -2.80
CA GLN A 116 -9.98 1.71 -3.53
C GLN A 116 -10.05 0.24 -3.10
N LEU A 117 -10.14 -0.01 -1.79
CA LEU A 117 -10.21 -1.36 -1.25
C LEU A 117 -11.50 -2.06 -1.69
N LYS A 118 -12.65 -1.37 -1.59
CA LYS A 118 -13.96 -1.89 -2.03
C LYS A 118 -13.99 -2.16 -3.53
N MET A 119 -13.33 -1.34 -4.34
CA MET A 119 -13.18 -1.57 -5.79
C MET A 119 -12.36 -2.84 -6.06
N ALA A 120 -11.27 -3.05 -5.32
CA ALA A 120 -10.47 -4.28 -5.43
C ALA A 120 -11.28 -5.54 -5.04
N GLU A 121 -12.04 -5.47 -3.95
CA GLU A 121 -12.90 -6.56 -3.47
C GLU A 121 -14.01 -6.92 -4.48
N LYS A 122 -14.49 -5.93 -5.24
CA LYS A 122 -15.47 -6.13 -6.33
C LYS A 122 -14.85 -6.55 -7.66
N GLY A 123 -13.52 -6.63 -7.75
CA GLY A 123 -12.82 -6.94 -9.00
C GLY A 123 -12.87 -5.82 -10.04
N THR A 124 -13.16 -4.57 -9.64
CA THR A 124 -13.14 -3.42 -10.54
C THR A 124 -11.72 -3.11 -10.99
N THR A 125 -11.49 -3.00 -12.29
CA THR A 125 -10.20 -2.62 -12.88
C THR A 125 -10.40 -1.61 -14.01
N PRO A 126 -9.52 -0.59 -14.18
CA PRO A 126 -8.40 -0.23 -13.30
C PRO A 126 -8.87 0.40 -11.98
N ILE A 127 -8.05 0.30 -10.93
CA ILE A 127 -8.33 0.94 -9.63
C ILE A 127 -7.67 2.32 -9.63
N PRO A 128 -8.44 3.42 -9.49
CA PRO A 128 -7.89 4.76 -9.55
C PRO A 128 -6.94 5.05 -8.39
N ARG A 129 -6.00 5.97 -8.60
CA ARG A 129 -5.08 6.47 -7.55
C ARG A 129 -5.82 7.34 -6.53
N LEU A 130 -5.25 7.52 -5.34
CA LEU A 130 -5.84 8.38 -4.32
C LEU A 130 -6.09 9.81 -4.84
N GLY A 131 -5.14 10.38 -5.59
CA GLY A 131 -5.29 11.71 -6.19
C GLY A 131 -6.44 11.80 -7.20
N GLU A 132 -6.69 10.74 -7.96
CA GLU A 132 -7.80 10.68 -8.94
C GLU A 132 -9.14 10.63 -8.19
N LEU A 133 -9.26 9.77 -7.17
CA LEU A 133 -10.48 9.67 -6.36
C LEU A 133 -10.80 10.96 -5.62
N LEU A 134 -9.79 11.66 -5.09
CA LEU A 134 -10.00 12.94 -4.42
C LEU A 134 -10.56 14.01 -5.38
N VAL A 135 -10.14 13.97 -6.66
CA VAL A 135 -10.64 14.88 -7.69
C VAL A 135 -12.04 14.48 -8.14
N GLU A 136 -12.30 13.21 -8.40
CA GLU A 136 -13.62 12.70 -8.78
C GLU A 136 -14.69 13.00 -7.73
N HIS A 137 -14.33 12.94 -6.44
CA HIS A 137 -15.22 13.26 -5.33
C HIS A 137 -15.28 14.75 -4.98
N GLY A 138 -14.57 15.62 -5.72
CA GLY A 138 -14.57 17.07 -5.50
C GLY A 138 -13.93 17.50 -4.18
N PHE A 139 -13.08 16.67 -3.58
CA PHE A 139 -12.35 17.00 -2.36
C PHE A 139 -11.13 17.88 -2.64
N VAL A 140 -10.51 17.70 -3.80
CA VAL A 140 -9.31 18.42 -4.21
C VAL A 140 -9.38 18.69 -5.71
N ASP A 141 -8.91 19.86 -6.16
CA ASP A 141 -8.84 20.17 -7.59
C ASP A 141 -7.64 19.49 -8.26
N LYS A 142 -7.76 19.20 -9.57
CA LYS A 142 -6.67 18.60 -10.37
C LYS A 142 -5.37 19.42 -10.33
N LYS A 143 -5.49 20.75 -10.28
CA LYS A 143 -4.34 21.66 -10.16
C LYS A 143 -3.61 21.45 -8.83
N THR A 144 -4.37 21.40 -7.74
CA THR A 144 -3.85 21.15 -6.38
C THR A 144 -3.13 19.82 -6.28
N VAL A 145 -3.70 18.75 -6.87
CA VAL A 145 -3.01 17.44 -6.94
C VAL A 145 -1.66 17.55 -7.66
N THR A 146 -1.64 18.25 -8.80
CA THR A 146 -0.41 18.43 -9.59
C THR A 146 0.65 19.23 -8.81
N ASP A 147 0.24 20.26 -8.08
CA ASP A 147 1.15 21.10 -7.31
C ASP A 147 1.73 20.36 -6.09
N VAL A 148 0.92 19.54 -5.43
CA VAL A 148 1.34 18.67 -4.32
C VAL A 148 2.27 17.56 -4.80
N LEU A 149 2.01 16.96 -5.97
CA LEU A 149 2.92 15.98 -6.57
C LEU A 149 4.28 16.60 -6.94
N LYS A 150 4.30 17.83 -7.44
CA LYS A 150 5.56 18.57 -7.69
C LYS A 150 6.35 18.82 -6.40
N MET A 151 5.66 19.12 -5.30
CA MET A 151 6.28 19.27 -3.98
C MET A 151 6.80 17.94 -3.43
N GLN A 152 6.12 16.83 -3.71
CA GLN A 152 6.56 15.49 -3.33
C GLN A 152 7.86 15.08 -4.06
N ASP A 153 8.13 15.65 -5.24
CA ASP A 153 9.08 15.05 -6.16
C ASP A 153 10.55 15.43 -5.93
N LYS A 154 10.94 16.57 -5.35
CA LYS A 154 12.37 16.97 -5.37
C LYS A 154 12.81 17.87 -4.21
N ASP A 155 13.43 17.27 -3.20
CA ASP A 155 14.58 17.89 -2.55
C ASP A 155 15.86 17.24 -3.10
N VAL A 156 16.65 18.02 -3.84
CA VAL A 156 17.97 17.59 -4.32
C VAL A 156 19.00 17.97 -3.28
N LEU A 157 19.61 16.95 -2.68
CA LEU A 157 20.77 17.12 -1.82
C LEU A 157 22.05 16.90 -2.62
N PHE A 158 23.05 17.71 -2.31
CA PHE A 158 24.36 17.70 -2.91
C PHE A 158 25.37 17.31 -1.83
N CYS A 159 26.24 16.36 -2.13
CA CYS A 159 27.33 16.02 -1.22
C CYS A 159 28.42 17.09 -1.27
N THR A 160 28.85 17.58 -0.10
CA THR A 160 29.97 18.53 0.00
C THR A 160 31.34 17.91 -0.29
N GLY A 161 31.48 16.59 -0.12
CA GLY A 161 32.73 15.87 -0.34
C GLY A 161 32.96 15.49 -1.80
N CYS A 162 32.01 14.78 -2.43
CA CYS A 162 32.16 14.26 -3.79
C CYS A 162 31.32 14.97 -4.86
N GLY A 163 30.50 15.96 -4.48
CA GLY A 163 29.68 16.73 -5.41
C GLY A 163 28.47 15.99 -6.01
N ARG A 164 28.26 14.71 -5.67
CA ARG A 164 27.12 13.93 -6.19
C ARG A 164 25.78 14.47 -5.68
N GLN A 165 24.79 14.37 -6.56
CA GLN A 165 23.41 14.79 -6.31
C GLN A 165 22.55 13.57 -6.00
N TYR A 166 21.65 13.73 -5.04
CA TYR A 166 20.71 12.70 -4.63
C TYR A 166 19.33 13.32 -4.48
N ASN A 167 18.34 12.67 -5.08
CA ASN A 167 16.94 12.98 -4.83
C ASN A 167 16.55 12.32 -3.51
N VAL A 168 16.17 13.12 -2.54
CA VAL A 168 15.78 12.64 -1.21
C VAL A 168 14.31 12.94 -1.00
N VAL A 169 13.54 11.90 -0.69
CA VAL A 169 12.12 12.01 -0.35
C VAL A 169 11.98 12.07 1.17
N GLY A 170 11.20 13.01 1.68
CA GLY A 170 10.93 13.15 3.11
C GLY A 170 12.14 13.64 3.90
N LEU A 171 12.68 14.80 3.53
CA LEU A 171 13.70 15.45 4.35
C LEU A 171 13.12 15.87 5.70
N GLU A 172 13.73 15.37 6.78
CA GLU A 172 13.46 15.80 8.15
C GLU A 172 14.32 17.04 8.44
N GLU A 173 13.68 18.17 8.79
CA GLU A 173 14.40 19.38 9.19
C GLU A 173 15.24 19.11 10.45
N GLY A 174 16.51 19.52 10.43
CA GLY A 174 17.45 19.30 11.54
C GLY A 174 18.23 17.96 11.48
N LYS A 175 17.95 17.09 10.50
CA LYS A 175 18.69 15.83 10.33
C LYS A 175 19.81 15.97 9.29
N ALA A 176 21.01 15.53 9.65
CA ALA A 176 22.14 15.47 8.72
C ALA A 176 22.09 14.19 7.88
N TYR A 177 22.18 14.34 6.56
CA TYR A 177 22.22 13.23 5.62
C TYR A 177 23.66 12.98 5.16
N LYS A 178 24.08 11.72 5.09
CA LYS A 178 25.42 11.32 4.67
C LYS A 178 25.41 10.69 3.28
N CYS A 179 26.41 11.04 2.48
CA CYS A 179 26.63 10.46 1.16
C CYS A 179 26.98 8.98 1.27
N LYS A 180 26.32 8.14 0.48
CA LYS A 180 26.57 6.69 0.44
C LYS A 180 27.94 6.31 -0.12
N GLU A 181 28.60 7.22 -0.83
CA GLU A 181 29.84 6.95 -1.57
C GLU A 181 31.09 7.42 -0.84
N CYS A 182 31.04 8.62 -0.23
CA CYS A 182 32.19 9.20 0.44
C CYS A 182 31.94 9.52 1.92
N GLY A 183 30.72 9.28 2.43
CA GLY A 183 30.34 9.63 3.81
C GLY A 183 30.16 11.12 4.10
N GLY A 184 30.46 11.99 3.13
CA GLY A 184 30.36 13.45 3.27
C GLY A 184 28.94 13.95 3.54
N VAL A 185 28.82 15.11 4.19
CA VAL A 185 27.53 15.72 4.54
C VAL A 185 26.81 16.18 3.27
N MET A 186 25.49 16.01 3.26
CA MET A 186 24.63 16.35 2.15
C MET A 186 23.77 17.56 2.49
N LEU A 187 23.79 18.55 1.60
CA LEU A 187 23.13 19.85 1.80
C LEU A 187 22.24 20.21 0.62
N LYS A 188 21.23 21.04 0.87
CA LYS A 188 20.43 21.66 -0.20
C LYS A 188 21.28 22.68 -0.96
N LYS A 189 20.94 22.94 -2.22
CA LYS A 189 21.65 23.92 -3.07
C LYS A 189 21.79 25.29 -2.41
N ALA A 190 20.73 25.80 -1.78
CA ALA A 190 20.73 27.10 -1.09
C ALA A 190 21.77 27.17 0.05
N MET A 191 21.97 26.07 0.80
CA MET A 191 22.95 26.01 1.89
C MET A 191 24.39 25.85 1.40
N LEU A 192 24.58 25.31 0.20
CA LEU A 192 25.89 25.23 -0.45
C LEU A 192 26.36 26.58 -0.98
N GLU A 193 25.43 27.39 -1.48
CA GLU A 193 25.73 28.74 -1.96
C GLU A 193 26.12 29.67 -0.80
N THR A 194 25.53 29.50 0.39
CA THR A 194 25.93 30.23 1.61
C THR A 194 27.26 29.77 2.22
N LEU A 195 27.75 28.57 1.88
CA LEU A 195 29.05 28.06 2.34
C LEU A 195 30.21 28.47 1.41
N ARG A 196 29.91 28.95 0.20
CA ARG A 196 30.92 29.37 -0.76
C ARG A 196 31.23 30.85 -0.57
N ALA A 197 32.43 31.06 -0.05
CA ALA A 197 33.18 32.31 0.11
C ALA A 197 32.99 33.00 1.46
N ASP A 198 34.08 33.00 2.24
CA ASP A 198 34.46 34.18 3.03
C ASP A 198 35.98 34.44 2.98
N GLU A 199 36.87 33.45 2.80
CA GLU A 199 38.32 33.74 2.84
C GLU A 199 39.16 33.02 1.78
N THR A 200 39.81 33.82 0.91
CA THR A 200 41.00 33.41 0.18
C THR A 200 42.18 33.49 1.15
N THR A 201 42.54 32.39 1.80
CA THR A 201 43.82 32.31 2.50
C THR A 201 44.96 32.17 1.48
N PHE A 202 45.78 33.21 1.36
CA PHE A 202 47.11 33.10 0.75
C PHE A 202 48.00 32.28 1.71
N GLY A 203 48.73 31.31 1.19
CA GLY A 203 49.62 30.47 2.01
C GLY A 203 50.62 31.32 2.78
N PHE A 204 50.68 31.15 4.09
CA PHE A 204 51.76 31.69 4.92
C PHE A 204 52.98 30.79 4.76
N GLU A 205 54.14 31.37 4.40
CA GLU A 205 55.43 30.73 4.61
C GLU A 205 55.65 30.56 6.11
N MET A 206 55.97 29.32 6.53
CA MET A 206 56.33 29.05 7.93
C MET A 206 57.74 29.59 8.19
N PRO A 207 57.96 30.35 9.29
CA PRO A 207 59.31 30.67 9.72
C PRO A 207 60.05 29.39 10.06
N THR A 208 61.26 29.26 9.52
CA THR A 208 62.23 28.24 9.89
C THR A 208 62.60 28.36 11.35
N GLU A 209 62.39 27.31 12.15
CA GLU A 209 63.05 27.17 13.46
C GLU A 209 64.36 26.39 13.29
N GLU A 210 65.42 27.08 13.67
CA GLU A 210 66.81 26.64 13.74
C GLU A 210 66.97 25.48 14.74
N ARG A 211 67.82 24.51 14.37
CA ARG A 211 68.53 23.64 15.30
C ARG A 211 69.97 23.43 14.82
#